data_AF-A0A7S2CWT3-F1
#
_entry.id   AF-A0A7S2CWT3-F1
#
_cell.length_a   1.000
_cell.length_b   1.000
_cell.length_c   1.000
_cell.angle_alpha   90.00
_cell.angle_beta   90.00
_cell.angle_gamma   90.00
#
_symmetry.space_group_name_H-M   'P 1'
#
loop_
_entity.id
_entity.type
_entity.pdbx_description
1 polymer ?
#
loop_
_entity_poly.entity_id
_entity_poly.type
_entity_poly.pdbx_seq_one_letter_code
_entity_poly.pdbx_strand_id
1 'polypeptide(L)'
;QAAGGLAAFLAVVGSGVHIVRHLVLNKTKLRRCTVRILLVVPIFSADCFASLLLETVPGLGEMLSSIREVYEAVALASFLQLILTVLGGPHSLKDKLIEAGGKPVYHLGPLRYIPGLREPYRAGPEFVASMISGIFQYIIMMLVVLFLK
;
A
#
# COMPACT_ATOMS: atom_id res chain seq x y z
N GLN A 1 -23.47 16.83 3.89
CA GLN A 1 -22.16 17.41 3.47
C GLN A 1 -21.31 17.87 4.67
N ALA A 2 -21.83 18.64 5.64
CA ALA A 2 -21.06 19.14 6.80
C ALA A 2 -20.36 18.05 7.65
N ALA A 3 -21.04 16.94 7.96
CA ALA A 3 -20.46 15.84 8.74
C ALA A 3 -19.29 15.13 8.03
N GLY A 4 -19.38 14.96 6.70
CA GLY A 4 -18.32 14.37 5.89
C GLY A 4 -17.09 15.29 5.79
N GLY A 5 -17.30 16.60 5.65
CA GLY A 5 -16.22 17.59 5.68
C GLY A 5 -15.50 17.62 7.04
N LEU A 6 -16.24 17.55 8.15
CA LEU A 6 -15.64 17.50 9.49
C LEU A 6 -14.82 16.22 9.71
N ALA A 7 -15.33 15.06 9.29
CA ALA A 7 -14.61 13.80 9.39
C ALA A 7 -13.31 13.80 8.57
N ALA A 8 -13.35 14.31 7.33
CA ALA A 8 -12.17 14.45 6.49
C ALA A 8 -11.14 15.41 7.11
N PHE A 9 -11.58 16.53 7.66
CA PHE A 9 -10.70 17.48 8.34
C PHE A 9 -10.01 16.87 9.56
N LEU A 10 -10.76 16.16 10.41
CA LEU A 10 -10.20 15.47 11.58
C LEU A 10 -9.21 14.36 11.18
N ALA A 11 -9.49 13.62 10.10
CA ALA A 11 -8.59 12.60 9.57
C ALA A 11 -7.27 13.19 9.05
N VAL A 12 -7.32 14.34 8.36
CA VAL A 12 -6.14 15.08 7.89
C VAL A 12 -5.30 15.58 9.06
N VAL A 13 -5.93 16.19 10.07
CA VAL A 13 -5.24 16.69 11.27
C VAL A 13 -4.61 15.53 12.05
N GLY A 14 -5.34 14.44 12.26
CA GLY A 14 -4.84 13.25 12.96
C GLY A 14 -3.64 12.62 12.25
N SER A 15 -3.72 12.46 10.93
CA SER A 15 -2.58 11.95 10.13
C SER A 15 -1.40 12.92 10.19
N GLY A 16 -1.63 14.23 10.08
CA GLY A 16 -0.60 15.26 10.20
C GLY A 16 0.16 15.19 11.53
N VAL A 17 -0.56 15.06 12.65
CA VAL A 17 0.04 14.89 13.99
C VAL A 17 0.88 13.62 14.06
N HIS A 18 0.39 12.50 13.53
CA HIS A 18 1.14 11.24 13.48
C HIS A 18 2.42 11.35 12.64
N ILE A 19 2.34 12.03 11.48
CA ILE A 19 3.48 12.27 10.59
C ILE A 19 4.54 13.13 11.30
N VAL A 20 4.13 14.25 11.91
CA VAL A 20 5.04 15.15 12.65
C VAL A 20 5.69 14.42 13.82
N ARG A 21 4.93 13.64 14.58
CA ARG A 21 5.46 12.88 15.72
C ARG A 21 6.49 11.83 15.27
N HIS A 22 6.25 11.11 14.17
CA HIS A 22 7.22 10.19 13.60
C HIS A 22 8.46 10.91 13.01
N LEU A 23 8.28 12.09 12.43
CA LEU A 23 9.37 12.92 11.88
C LEU A 23 10.30 13.44 12.98
N VAL A 24 9.75 13.87 14.11
CA VAL A 24 10.50 14.45 15.23
C VAL A 24 11.18 13.38 16.07
N LEU A 25 10.51 12.25 16.35
CA LEU A 25 11.01 11.26 17.30
C LEU A 25 11.92 10.18 16.70
N ASN A 26 11.86 9.93 15.39
CA ASN A 26 12.64 8.87 14.75
C ASN A 26 13.59 9.44 13.68
N LYS A 27 14.86 8.99 13.66
CA LYS A 27 15.86 9.32 12.63
C LYS A 27 16.16 8.16 11.66
N THR A 28 15.50 7.02 11.84
CA THR A 28 15.80 5.76 11.14
C THR A 28 15.19 5.71 9.73
N LYS A 29 15.75 4.85 8.85
CA LYS A 29 15.23 4.57 7.50
C LYS A 29 13.72 4.23 7.48
N LEU A 30 13.23 3.62 8.56
CA LEU A 30 11.81 3.31 8.80
C LEU A 30 10.88 4.52 8.65
N ARG A 31 11.33 5.71 9.08
CA ARG A 31 10.56 6.94 9.07
C ARG A 31 10.07 7.31 7.68
N ARG A 32 10.90 7.19 6.67
CA ARG A 32 10.54 7.58 5.29
C ARG A 32 9.46 6.66 4.72
N CYS A 33 9.51 5.37 5.04
CA CYS A 33 8.48 4.41 4.60
C CYS A 33 7.15 4.68 5.32
N THR A 34 7.19 4.86 6.65
CA THR A 34 6.00 5.16 7.45
C THR A 34 5.32 6.46 7.05
N VAL A 35 6.09 7.53 6.78
CA VAL A 35 5.52 8.81 6.33
C VAL A 35 4.82 8.67 4.98
N ARG A 36 5.40 7.93 4.02
CA ARG A 36 4.75 7.67 2.72
C ARG A 36 3.42 6.91 2.87
N ILE A 37 3.33 5.98 3.81
CA ILE A 37 2.08 5.24 4.07
C ILE A 37 1.05 6.15 4.75
N LEU A 38 1.46 6.94 5.75
CA LEU A 38 0.56 7.87 6.45
C LEU A 38 -0.03 8.94 5.52
N LEU A 39 0.72 9.33 4.48
CA LEU A 39 0.27 10.27 3.45
C LEU A 39 -0.87 9.73 2.56
N VAL A 40 -1.20 8.42 2.62
CA VAL A 40 -2.37 7.87 1.93
C VAL A 40 -3.66 8.53 2.48
N VAL A 41 -3.75 8.72 3.80
CA VAL A 41 -4.94 9.24 4.47
C VAL A 41 -5.31 10.66 4.04
N PRO A 42 -4.40 11.66 4.04
CA PRO A 42 -4.72 13.00 3.61
C PRO A 42 -5.05 13.08 2.11
N ILE A 43 -4.42 12.25 1.27
CA ILE A 43 -4.72 12.21 -0.18
C ILE A 43 -6.13 11.69 -0.42
N PHE A 44 -6.52 10.61 0.26
CA PHE A 44 -7.88 10.07 0.17
C PHE A 44 -8.91 11.05 0.74
N SER A 45 -8.58 11.74 1.82
CA SER A 45 -9.46 12.76 2.41
C SER A 45 -9.65 13.96 1.49
N ALA A 46 -8.58 14.39 0.80
CA ALA A 46 -8.63 15.47 -0.18
C ALA A 46 -9.50 15.08 -1.40
N ASP A 47 -9.38 13.84 -1.89
CA ASP A 47 -10.22 13.32 -2.97
C ASP A 47 -11.71 13.27 -2.60
N CYS A 48 -12.03 12.78 -1.39
CA CYS A 48 -13.40 12.78 -0.89
C CYS A 48 -13.96 14.22 -0.70
N PHE A 49 -13.14 15.13 -0.18
CA PHE A 49 -13.54 16.53 -0.01
C PHE A 49 -13.74 17.23 -1.35
N ALA A 50 -12.85 16.99 -2.30
CA ALA A 50 -12.94 17.48 -3.66
C ALA A 50 -14.21 16.96 -4.35
N SER A 51 -14.51 15.67 -4.22
CA SER A 51 -15.73 15.07 -4.77
C SER A 51 -17.01 15.72 -4.21
N LEU A 52 -17.00 16.16 -2.94
CA LEU A 52 -18.13 16.87 -2.33
C LEU A 52 -18.28 18.33 -2.79
N LEU A 53 -17.19 19.01 -3.15
CA LEU A 53 -17.21 20.41 -3.58
C LEU A 53 -17.38 20.56 -5.10
N LEU A 54 -16.84 19.61 -5.88
CA LEU A 54 -16.63 19.72 -7.32
C LEU A 54 -17.63 18.92 -8.15
N GLU A 55 -18.81 18.57 -7.60
CA GLU A 55 -19.94 18.05 -8.40
C GLU A 55 -20.27 18.95 -9.60
N THR A 56 -19.84 20.22 -9.58
CA THR A 56 -20.11 21.24 -10.59
C THR A 56 -19.02 21.45 -11.65
N VAL A 57 -17.80 20.90 -11.47
CA VAL A 57 -16.68 21.09 -12.42
C VAL A 57 -16.22 19.73 -12.96
N PRO A 58 -16.73 19.30 -14.13
CA PRO A 58 -16.30 18.05 -14.75
C PRO A 58 -14.80 18.14 -15.13
N GLY A 59 -14.02 17.16 -14.69
CA GLY A 59 -12.58 17.02 -14.99
C GLY A 59 -11.65 17.07 -13.77
N LEU A 60 -11.92 17.92 -12.77
CA LEU A 60 -11.02 18.03 -11.61
C LEU A 60 -11.16 16.85 -10.63
N GLY A 61 -12.38 16.30 -10.51
CA GLY A 61 -12.65 15.09 -9.73
C GLY A 61 -11.98 13.84 -10.32
N GLU A 62 -11.99 13.71 -11.64
CA GLU A 62 -11.34 12.58 -12.33
C GLU A 62 -9.82 12.60 -12.13
N MET A 63 -9.18 13.77 -12.28
CA MET A 63 -7.74 13.92 -12.06
C MET A 63 -7.33 13.54 -10.63
N LEU A 64 -8.11 13.93 -9.62
CA LEU A 64 -7.83 13.58 -8.22
C LEU A 64 -8.03 12.09 -7.93
N SER A 65 -9.06 11.47 -8.52
CA SER A 65 -9.25 10.02 -8.43
C SER A 65 -8.07 9.26 -9.07
N SER A 66 -7.57 9.72 -10.22
CA SER A 66 -6.39 9.14 -10.87
C SER A 66 -5.13 9.28 -10.02
N ILE A 67 -4.91 10.43 -9.37
CA ILE A 67 -3.78 10.62 -8.45
C ILE A 67 -3.89 9.69 -7.25
N ARG A 68 -5.09 9.52 -6.68
CA ARG A 68 -5.34 8.58 -5.58
C ARG A 68 -4.98 7.15 -5.98
N GLU A 69 -5.39 6.74 -7.17
CA GLU A 69 -5.10 5.43 -7.76
C GLU A 69 -3.57 5.18 -7.90
N VAL A 70 -2.80 6.17 -8.38
CA VAL A 70 -1.33 6.06 -8.42
C VAL A 70 -0.71 6.00 -7.02
N TYR A 71 -1.24 6.78 -6.08
CA TYR A 71 -0.68 6.85 -4.74
C TYR A 71 -0.87 5.55 -3.95
N GLU A 72 -1.95 4.81 -4.20
CA GLU A 72 -2.17 3.48 -3.63
C GLU A 72 -1.02 2.52 -3.94
N ALA A 73 -0.54 2.53 -5.20
CA ALA A 73 0.61 1.75 -5.63
C ALA A 73 1.92 2.17 -4.93
N VAL A 74 2.13 3.47 -4.73
CA VAL A 74 3.27 4.01 -3.96
C VAL A 74 3.20 3.61 -2.49
N ALA A 75 2.00 3.63 -1.91
CA ALA A 75 1.77 3.23 -0.52
C ALA A 75 2.06 1.73 -0.32
N LEU A 76 1.62 0.87 -1.24
CA LEU A 76 1.87 -0.57 -1.21
C LEU A 76 3.38 -0.88 -1.31
N ALA A 77 4.10 -0.21 -2.22
CA ALA A 77 5.55 -0.35 -2.34
C ALA A 77 6.28 0.11 -1.06
N SER A 78 5.83 1.21 -0.47
CA SER A 78 6.39 1.73 0.79
C SER A 78 6.11 0.80 1.98
N PHE A 79 4.96 0.13 1.99
CA PHE A 79 4.61 -0.88 2.97
C PHE A 79 5.51 -2.13 2.86
N LEU A 80 5.77 -2.61 1.64
CA LEU A 80 6.74 -3.69 1.44
C LEU A 80 8.14 -3.30 1.92
N GLN A 81 8.60 -2.09 1.58
CA GLN A 81 9.88 -1.57 2.06
C GLN A 81 9.94 -1.49 3.59
N LEU A 82 8.84 -1.13 4.23
CA LEU A 82 8.72 -1.11 5.69
C LEU A 82 8.91 -2.51 6.27
N ILE A 83 8.16 -3.51 5.78
CA ILE A 83 8.26 -4.90 6.22
C ILE A 83 9.69 -5.41 6.04
N LEU A 84 10.26 -5.26 4.84
CA LEU A 84 11.64 -5.68 4.56
C LEU A 84 12.63 -5.02 5.51
N THR A 85 12.48 -3.73 5.81
CA THR A 85 13.39 -3.02 6.72
C THR A 85 13.24 -3.49 8.17
N VAL A 86 12.03 -3.75 8.66
CA VAL A 86 11.78 -4.26 10.02
C VAL A 86 12.35 -5.68 10.20
N LEU A 87 12.30 -6.51 9.16
CA LEU A 87 12.78 -7.90 9.21
C LEU A 87 14.31 -8.05 9.05
N GLY A 88 15.03 -6.96 8.78
CA GLY A 88 16.49 -6.95 8.61
C GLY A 88 16.98 -6.96 7.15
N GLY A 89 16.07 -6.75 6.19
CA GLY A 89 16.34 -6.72 4.76
C GLY A 89 15.90 -7.99 4.03
N PRO A 90 15.93 -7.99 2.68
CA PRO A 90 15.48 -9.12 1.87
C PRO A 90 16.34 -10.37 2.08
N HIS A 91 17.64 -10.22 2.35
CA HIS A 91 18.51 -11.36 2.64
C HIS A 91 18.24 -11.96 4.02
N SER A 92 18.18 -11.17 5.09
CA SER A 92 17.84 -11.73 6.41
C SER A 92 16.43 -12.33 6.46
N LEU A 93 15.49 -11.80 5.67
CA LEU A 93 14.15 -12.38 5.55
C LEU A 93 14.18 -13.77 4.91
N LYS A 94 14.97 -13.96 3.85
CA LYS A 94 15.10 -15.26 3.17
C LYS A 94 15.62 -16.33 4.13
N ASP A 95 16.63 -15.96 4.93
CA ASP A 95 17.32 -16.88 5.83
C ASP A 95 16.41 -17.26 7.00
N LYS A 96 15.68 -16.27 7.56
CA LYS A 96 14.66 -16.50 8.59
C LYS A 96 13.50 -17.35 8.11
N LEU A 97 13.05 -17.21 6.86
CA LEU A 97 11.97 -18.04 6.32
C LEU A 97 12.40 -19.50 6.13
N ILE A 98 13.65 -19.71 5.71
CA ILE A 98 14.24 -21.06 5.59
C ILE A 98 14.38 -21.68 6.98
N GLU A 99 14.92 -20.94 7.94
CA GLU A 99 15.13 -21.40 9.33
C GLU A 99 13.82 -21.68 10.06
N ALA A 100 12.78 -20.86 9.82
CA ALA A 100 11.47 -21.04 10.43
C ALA A 100 10.77 -22.34 9.98
N GLY A 101 11.21 -23.00 8.90
CA GLY A 101 10.72 -24.32 8.47
C GLY A 101 9.20 -24.39 8.34
N GLY A 102 8.57 -23.28 7.92
CA GLY A 102 7.11 -23.14 7.91
C GLY A 102 6.44 -24.21 7.06
N LYS A 103 5.46 -24.92 7.65
CA LYS A 103 4.67 -25.92 6.90
C LYS A 103 4.02 -25.26 5.68
N PRO A 104 4.00 -25.93 4.51
CA PRO A 104 3.39 -25.37 3.31
C PRO A 104 1.91 -25.04 3.54
N VAL A 105 1.50 -23.82 3.19
CA VAL A 105 0.12 -23.33 3.39
C VAL A 105 -0.59 -23.33 2.05
N TYR A 106 -1.78 -23.94 2.00
CA TYR A 106 -2.62 -23.92 0.79
C TYR A 106 -3.31 -22.57 0.63
N HIS A 107 -3.50 -22.14 -0.62
CA HIS A 107 -4.26 -20.95 -0.94
C HIS A 107 -5.70 -21.05 -0.42
N LEU A 108 -6.20 -19.95 0.13
CA LEU A 108 -7.56 -19.86 0.68
C LEU A 108 -8.60 -19.74 -0.45
N GLY A 109 -9.75 -20.39 -0.27
CA GLY A 109 -10.93 -20.20 -1.11
C GLY A 109 -10.82 -20.82 -2.53
N PRO A 110 -11.45 -20.20 -3.56
CA PRO A 110 -11.59 -20.78 -4.89
C PRO A 110 -10.25 -20.95 -5.64
N LEU A 111 -9.22 -20.22 -5.21
CA LEU A 111 -7.86 -20.30 -5.76
C LEU A 111 -7.25 -21.70 -5.64
N ARG A 112 -7.72 -22.54 -4.70
CA ARG A 112 -7.30 -23.95 -4.56
C ARG A 112 -7.65 -24.81 -5.77
N TYR A 113 -8.70 -24.44 -6.52
CA TYR A 113 -9.21 -25.24 -7.64
C TYR A 113 -8.64 -24.84 -8.99
N ILE A 114 -7.85 -23.77 -9.06
CA ILE A 114 -7.23 -23.33 -10.31
C ILE A 114 -6.04 -24.25 -10.64
N PRO A 115 -6.04 -24.90 -11.82
CA PRO A 115 -4.89 -25.69 -12.26
C PRO A 115 -3.67 -24.77 -12.41
N GLY A 116 -2.61 -25.03 -11.64
CA GLY A 116 -1.39 -24.21 -11.55
C GLY A 116 -1.14 -23.59 -10.17
N LEU A 117 -2.20 -23.22 -9.42
CA LEU A 117 -2.10 -22.69 -8.05
C LEU A 117 -2.46 -23.75 -7.00
N ARG A 118 -2.45 -25.03 -7.39
CA ARG A 118 -2.80 -26.15 -6.49
C ARG A 118 -1.65 -26.51 -5.54
N GLU A 119 -0.42 -26.17 -5.92
CA GLU A 119 0.76 -26.46 -5.11
C GLU A 119 0.77 -25.56 -3.87
N PRO A 120 1.05 -26.13 -2.68
CA PRO A 120 1.04 -25.37 -1.45
C PRO A 120 2.22 -24.40 -1.41
N TYR A 121 1.95 -23.19 -0.94
CA TYR A 121 2.92 -22.12 -0.89
C TYR A 121 3.96 -22.40 0.20
N ARG A 122 5.25 -22.35 -0.17
CA ARG A 122 6.37 -22.62 0.75
C ARG A 122 7.02 -21.31 1.19
N ALA A 123 7.24 -21.18 2.49
CA ALA A 123 8.01 -20.08 3.05
C ALA A 123 9.50 -20.25 2.62
N GLY A 124 10.01 -19.34 1.79
CA GLY A 124 11.38 -19.39 1.29
C GLY A 124 11.81 -18.14 0.50
N PRO A 125 12.96 -18.18 -0.18
CA PRO A 125 13.43 -17.05 -1.00
C PRO A 125 12.49 -16.77 -2.18
N GLU A 126 11.89 -17.80 -2.76
CA GLU A 126 10.94 -17.65 -3.86
C GLU A 126 9.64 -16.96 -3.44
N PHE A 127 9.21 -17.13 -2.18
CA PHE A 127 8.10 -16.38 -1.60
C PHE A 127 8.37 -14.88 -1.67
N VAL A 128 9.55 -14.47 -1.21
CA VAL A 128 9.94 -13.05 -1.13
C VAL A 128 10.07 -12.47 -2.54
N ALA A 129 10.67 -13.22 -3.46
CA ALA A 129 10.78 -12.83 -4.86
C ALA A 129 9.40 -12.69 -5.53
N SER A 130 8.49 -13.64 -5.30
CA SER A 130 7.13 -13.60 -5.82
C SER A 130 6.34 -12.41 -5.27
N MET A 131 6.51 -12.08 -3.98
CA MET A 131 5.90 -10.91 -3.37
C MET A 131 6.38 -9.60 -3.99
N ILE A 132 7.69 -9.45 -4.18
CA ILE A 132 8.27 -8.27 -4.82
C ILE A 132 7.75 -8.16 -6.27
N SER A 133 7.80 -9.26 -7.02
CA SER A 133 7.30 -9.33 -8.40
C SER A 133 5.81 -8.97 -8.48
N GLY A 134 4.98 -9.52 -7.60
CA GLY A 134 3.55 -9.23 -7.56
C GLY A 134 3.23 -7.76 -7.30
N ILE A 135 4.01 -7.09 -6.45
CA ILE A 135 3.84 -5.64 -6.23
C ILE A 135 4.25 -4.83 -7.45
N PHE A 136 5.33 -5.22 -8.13
CA PHE A 136 5.68 -4.59 -9.41
C PHE A 136 4.62 -4.81 -10.49
N GLN A 137 4.07 -6.02 -10.59
CA GLN A 137 2.96 -6.34 -11.50
C GLN A 137 1.72 -5.48 -11.19
N TYR A 138 1.39 -5.31 -9.91
CA TYR A 138 0.29 -4.43 -9.49
C TYR A 138 0.54 -2.98 -9.90
N ILE A 139 1.73 -2.43 -9.64
CA ILE A 139 2.08 -1.05 -10.04
C ILE A 139 1.91 -0.87 -11.55
N ILE A 140 2.44 -1.79 -12.35
CA ILE A 140 2.34 -1.72 -13.81
C ILE A 140 0.89 -1.82 -14.26
N MET A 141 0.13 -2.79 -13.72
CA MET A 141 -1.28 -2.96 -14.06
C MET A 141 -2.09 -1.72 -13.71
N MET A 142 -1.84 -1.11 -12.55
CA MET A 142 -2.51 0.11 -12.11
C MET A 142 -2.26 1.27 -13.08
N LEU A 143 -1.02 1.44 -13.53
CA LEU A 143 -0.69 2.45 -14.54
C LEU A 143 -1.40 2.16 -15.87
N VAL A 144 -1.40 0.92 -16.33
CA VAL A 144 -2.10 0.52 -17.57
C VAL A 144 -3.59 0.80 -17.47
N VAL A 145 -4.24 0.43 -16.36
CA VAL A 145 -5.67 0.73 -16.10
C VAL A 145 -5.93 2.23 -16.11
N LEU A 146 -5.03 3.03 -15.55
CA LEU A 146 -5.15 4.48 -15.54
C LEU A 146 -5.01 5.10 -16.94
N PHE A 147 -4.21 4.53 -17.84
CA PHE A 147 -4.13 4.95 -19.25
C PHE A 147 -5.32 4.49 -20.11
N LEU A 148 -6.04 3.46 -19.67
CA LEU A 148 -7.22 2.92 -20.36
C LEU A 148 -8.51 3.65 -19.98
N LYS A 149 -8.52 4.40 -18.88
CA LYS A 149 -9.59 5.31 -18.48
C LYS A 149 -9.53 6.59 -19.30
#